data_AF-A0AAW6JU63-F1
#
_entry.id   AF-A0AAW6JU63-F1
#
_cell.length_a   1.000
_cell.length_b   1.000
_cell.length_c   1.000
_cell.angle_alpha   90.00
_cell.angle_beta   90.00
_cell.angle_gamma   90.00
#
_symmetry.space_group_name_H-M   'P 1'
#
loop_
_entity.id
_entity.type
_entity.pdbx_description
1 polymer ?
#
loop_
_entity_poly.entity_id
_entity_poly.type
_entity_poly.pdbx_seq_one_letter_code
_entity_poly.pdbx_strand_id
1 'polypeptide(L)'
;MFLPINLDKLTISAAYKGKVKYLLLLVLSGLIFTTKTQALAHTVKISADVGATVHLEPNDNPRAGEVTQAWFALTRKGGKVIPLKDCNCRLAIYAEPHVAGEPALIEPRLKSLQVERYEGIPGAEITFPKPGAYQLQLTGKPVTEGSFKPFDLKFVVTVATGKAVDIPQPGQNVHENQQGTTIGLAQPLIGLGVLLISGGIIVFLRQIK
;
A
#
# COMPACT_ATOMS: atom_id res chain seq x y z
N MET A 1 32.89 45.63 47.76
CA MET A 1 31.59 45.49 48.46
C MET A 1 30.95 44.21 47.95
N PHE A 2 31.17 43.10 48.65
CA PHE A 2 30.58 41.79 48.34
C PHE A 2 29.96 41.26 49.63
N LEU A 3 28.65 41.03 49.62
CA LEU A 3 27.87 40.50 50.73
C LEU A 3 28.13 38.99 50.89
N PRO A 4 28.19 38.45 52.12
CA PRO A 4 28.21 37.00 52.33
C PRO A 4 26.80 36.44 52.16
N ILE A 5 26.66 35.38 51.36
CA ILE A 5 25.43 34.59 51.28
C ILE A 5 25.48 33.55 52.41
N ASN A 6 24.54 33.68 53.35
CA ASN A 6 24.31 32.70 54.41
C ASN A 6 23.80 31.39 53.78
N LEU A 7 24.52 30.29 54.02
CA LEU A 7 24.12 28.96 53.59
C LEU A 7 23.22 28.34 54.67
N ASP A 8 21.97 28.78 54.70
CA ASP A 8 20.98 28.18 55.59
C ASP A 8 20.49 26.85 55.01
N LYS A 9 20.81 25.80 55.77
CA LYS A 9 20.23 24.45 55.81
C LYS A 9 18.99 24.24 54.92
N LEU A 10 19.21 23.66 53.74
CA LEU A 10 18.11 23.06 52.96
C LEU A 10 17.74 21.70 53.58
N THR A 11 16.85 21.71 54.57
CA THR A 11 16.21 20.49 55.07
C THR A 11 15.19 20.02 54.04
N ILE A 12 15.63 19.17 53.12
CA ILE A 12 14.72 18.52 52.16
C ILE A 12 13.91 17.47 52.92
N SER A 13 12.63 17.77 53.14
CA SER A 13 11.65 16.83 53.69
C SER A 13 11.65 15.54 52.88
N ALA A 14 11.76 14.40 53.57
CA ALA A 14 11.80 13.05 53.01
C ALA A 14 10.58 12.69 52.14
N ALA A 15 9.48 13.46 52.23
CA ALA A 15 8.29 13.27 51.41
C ALA A 15 8.45 13.74 49.95
N TYR A 16 9.44 14.60 49.64
CA TYR A 16 9.65 15.14 48.30
C TYR A 16 10.46 14.20 47.38
N LYS A 17 11.23 13.28 47.97
CA LYS A 17 12.10 12.33 47.25
C LYS A 17 11.31 11.28 46.45
N GLY A 18 10.11 10.92 46.90
CA GLY A 18 9.26 9.93 46.23
C GLY A 18 8.65 10.48 44.94
N LYS A 19 7.99 11.64 45.02
CA LYS A 19 7.21 12.20 43.90
C LYS A 19 8.08 12.62 42.71
N VAL A 20 9.30 13.14 42.95
CA VAL A 20 10.24 13.51 41.88
C VAL A 20 10.78 12.27 41.14
N LYS A 21 10.97 11.15 41.85
CA LYS A 21 11.41 9.88 41.24
C LYS A 21 10.34 9.31 40.31
N TYR A 22 9.07 9.37 40.71
CA TYR A 22 7.95 8.94 39.86
C TYR A 22 7.67 9.89 38.70
N LEU A 23 7.85 11.21 38.89
CA LEU A 23 7.71 12.20 37.82
C LEU A 23 8.79 12.02 36.74
N LEU A 24 10.05 11.79 37.14
CA LEU A 24 11.15 11.48 36.21
C LEU A 24 10.93 10.14 35.50
N LEU A 25 10.38 9.13 36.20
CA LEU A 25 10.03 7.84 35.61
C LEU A 25 8.89 7.95 34.58
N LEU A 26 7.89 8.80 34.84
CA LEU A 26 6.78 9.07 33.92
C LEU A 26 7.23 9.83 32.68
N VAL A 27 8.13 10.81 32.81
CA VAL A 27 8.70 11.55 31.67
C VAL A 27 9.63 10.66 30.84
N LEU A 28 10.41 9.75 31.46
CA LEU A 28 11.19 8.75 30.72
C LEU A 28 10.32 7.67 30.06
N SER A 29 9.20 7.30 30.67
CA SER A 29 8.30 6.26 30.14
C SER A 29 7.45 6.73 28.95
N GLY A 30 7.33 8.04 28.73
CA GLY A 30 6.57 8.61 27.61
C GLY A 30 7.31 8.65 26.27
N LEU A 31 8.61 8.31 26.22
CA LEU A 31 9.45 8.59 25.05
C LEU A 31 9.56 7.47 24.00
N ILE A 32 8.87 6.33 24.12
CA ILE A 32 9.12 5.18 23.24
C ILE A 32 7.83 4.51 22.75
N PHE A 33 7.04 5.24 21.97
CA PHE A 33 6.14 4.61 21.00
C PHE A 33 6.32 5.26 19.63
N THR A 34 7.52 5.14 19.08
CA THR A 34 7.68 5.34 17.64
C THR A 34 7.15 4.09 16.96
N THR A 35 5.89 4.13 16.51
CA THR A 35 5.39 3.12 15.58
C THR A 35 6.17 3.29 14.28
N LYS A 36 7.29 2.59 14.16
CA LYS A 36 7.92 2.38 12.86
C LYS A 36 6.94 1.52 12.07
N THR A 37 6.07 2.15 11.30
CA THR A 37 5.44 1.51 10.15
C THR A 37 6.59 0.98 9.33
N GLN A 38 6.82 -0.34 9.42
CA GLN A 38 7.72 -1.02 8.51
C GLN A 38 7.13 -0.77 7.12
N ALA A 39 7.75 0.14 6.36
CA ALA A 39 7.58 0.14 4.92
C ALA A 39 7.82 -1.30 4.48
N LEU A 40 6.93 -1.84 3.65
CA LEU A 40 7.10 -3.14 3.01
C LEU A 40 8.39 -3.02 2.19
N ALA A 41 9.51 -3.33 2.82
CA ALA A 41 10.81 -3.15 2.22
C ALA A 41 10.85 -4.09 1.02
N HIS A 42 11.01 -3.50 -0.17
CA HIS A 42 11.01 -4.18 -1.46
C HIS A 42 11.79 -5.48 -1.38
N THR A 43 11.04 -6.59 -1.29
CA THR A 43 11.66 -7.89 -1.11
C THR A 43 12.30 -8.29 -2.43
N VAL A 44 13.62 -8.44 -2.41
CA VAL A 44 14.36 -8.94 -3.57
C VAL A 44 13.93 -10.38 -3.82
N LYS A 45 13.47 -10.66 -5.05
CA LYS A 45 13.28 -12.03 -5.54
C LYS A 45 14.51 -12.43 -6.34
N ILE A 46 14.97 -13.67 -6.16
CA ILE A 46 16.16 -14.20 -6.82
C ILE A 46 15.78 -15.48 -7.56
N SER A 47 16.28 -15.60 -8.78
CA SER A 47 16.15 -16.80 -9.62
C SER A 47 17.47 -16.98 -10.37
N ALA A 48 18.12 -18.13 -10.15
CA ALA A 48 19.47 -18.40 -10.63
C ALA A 48 20.49 -17.32 -10.20
N ASP A 49 21.08 -16.59 -11.15
CA ASP A 49 22.04 -15.50 -10.92
C ASP A 49 21.44 -14.10 -11.12
N VAL A 50 20.10 -14.01 -11.19
CA VAL A 50 19.35 -12.77 -11.39
C VAL A 50 18.50 -12.46 -10.16
N GLY A 51 18.58 -11.21 -9.69
CA GLY A 51 17.74 -10.68 -8.63
C GLY A 51 16.95 -9.46 -9.11
N ALA A 52 15.73 -9.28 -8.60
CA ALA A 52 14.98 -8.05 -8.83
C ALA A 52 14.14 -7.63 -7.64
N THR A 53 13.94 -6.32 -7.52
CA THR A 53 12.81 -5.73 -6.81
C THR A 53 11.77 -5.26 -7.83
N VAL A 54 10.53 -5.13 -7.38
CA VAL A 54 9.45 -4.48 -8.12
C VAL A 54 9.02 -3.24 -7.37
N HIS A 55 8.68 -2.19 -8.12
CA HIS A 55 8.04 -1.00 -7.61
C HIS A 55 6.81 -0.68 -8.46
N LEU A 56 5.75 -0.20 -7.82
CA LEU A 56 4.47 0.15 -8.45
C LEU A 56 4.08 1.58 -8.09
N GLU A 57 3.97 2.46 -9.06
CA GLU A 57 3.65 3.87 -8.80
C GLU A 57 2.14 4.10 -8.66
N PRO A 58 1.71 4.96 -7.71
CA PRO A 58 2.54 5.64 -6.70
C PRO A 58 2.74 4.81 -5.42
N ASN A 59 3.96 4.84 -4.87
CA ASN A 59 4.30 4.35 -3.52
C ASN A 59 3.89 2.89 -3.21
N ASP A 60 3.96 2.00 -4.18
CA ASP A 60 3.65 0.57 -4.08
C ASP A 60 2.22 0.27 -3.65
N ASN A 61 1.31 1.20 -3.90
CA ASN A 61 -0.11 1.08 -3.58
C ASN A 61 -0.97 1.23 -4.84
N PRO A 62 -0.90 0.28 -5.78
CA PRO A 62 -1.69 0.32 -7.01
C PRO A 62 -3.18 0.29 -6.70
N ARG A 63 -3.98 0.98 -7.51
CA ARG A 63 -5.44 1.06 -7.35
C ARG A 63 -6.13 0.55 -8.60
N ALA A 64 -7.21 -0.20 -8.41
CA ALA A 64 -7.98 -0.73 -9.53
C ALA A 64 -8.53 0.39 -10.43
N GLY A 65 -8.52 0.19 -11.74
CA GLY A 65 -8.97 1.17 -12.72
C GLY A 65 -8.14 2.43 -12.85
N GLU A 66 -6.97 2.47 -12.22
CA GLU A 66 -6.00 3.53 -12.36
C GLU A 66 -4.74 2.99 -13.03
N VAL A 67 -4.13 3.79 -13.91
CA VAL A 67 -2.86 3.43 -14.56
C VAL A 67 -1.78 3.42 -13.48
N THR A 68 -1.16 2.27 -13.31
CA THR A 68 -0.02 2.03 -12.42
C THR A 68 1.22 1.83 -13.28
N GLN A 69 2.29 2.59 -13.04
CA GLN A 69 3.58 2.31 -13.63
C GLN A 69 4.31 1.28 -12.76
N ALA A 70 4.55 0.08 -13.28
CA ALA A 70 5.41 -0.90 -12.63
C ALA A 70 6.80 -0.91 -13.26
N TRP A 71 7.83 -1.03 -12.45
CA TRP A 71 9.22 -1.16 -12.91
C TRP A 71 10.01 -2.14 -12.05
N PHE A 72 11.00 -2.79 -12.65
CA PHE A 72 11.77 -3.85 -11.99
C PHE A 72 13.25 -3.52 -12.01
N ALA A 73 13.86 -3.34 -10.85
CA ALA A 73 15.31 -3.17 -10.73
C ALA A 73 16.00 -4.53 -10.89
N LEU A 74 16.23 -4.93 -12.14
CA LEU A 74 16.81 -6.21 -12.49
C LEU A 74 18.34 -6.17 -12.40
N THR A 75 18.94 -7.09 -11.67
CA THR A 75 20.39 -7.15 -11.45
C THR A 75 20.93 -8.57 -11.55
N ARG A 76 22.19 -8.71 -11.96
CA ARG A 76 22.96 -9.95 -11.87
C ARG A 76 23.62 -10.07 -10.50
N LYS A 77 24.07 -11.28 -10.15
CA LYS A 77 25.01 -11.51 -9.05
C LYS A 77 26.17 -10.49 -9.13
N GLY A 78 26.46 -9.83 -8.02
CA GLY A 78 27.40 -8.70 -7.96
C GLY A 78 26.77 -7.32 -8.15
N GLY A 79 25.44 -7.23 -8.32
CA GLY A 79 24.69 -5.97 -8.31
C GLY A 79 24.70 -5.19 -9.63
N LYS A 80 25.20 -5.80 -10.71
CA LYS A 80 25.20 -5.17 -12.05
C LYS A 80 23.79 -5.16 -12.62
N VAL A 81 23.30 -3.98 -13.01
CA VAL A 81 21.99 -3.81 -13.64
C VAL A 81 21.89 -4.59 -14.95
N ILE A 82 20.75 -5.23 -15.18
CA ILE A 82 20.35 -5.83 -16.45
C ILE A 82 19.35 -4.88 -17.12
N PRO A 83 19.77 -4.10 -18.12
CA PRO A 83 18.83 -3.26 -18.86
C PRO A 83 17.93 -4.11 -19.76
N LEU A 84 16.72 -3.64 -20.03
CA LEU A 84 15.73 -4.31 -20.89
C LEU A 84 16.29 -4.63 -22.28
N LYS A 85 17.14 -3.76 -22.85
CA LYS A 85 17.78 -3.99 -24.15
C LYS A 85 18.65 -5.26 -24.21
N ASP A 86 19.13 -5.73 -23.05
CA ASP A 86 19.96 -6.93 -22.92
C ASP A 86 19.12 -8.16 -22.50
N CYS A 87 17.80 -8.02 -22.34
CA CYS A 87 16.88 -9.06 -21.90
C CYS A 87 15.71 -9.26 -22.85
N ASN A 88 15.51 -10.49 -23.31
CA ASN A 88 14.24 -10.95 -23.88
C ASN A 88 13.26 -11.22 -22.73
N CYS A 89 12.78 -10.13 -22.12
CA CYS A 89 11.93 -10.15 -20.93
C CYS A 89 10.44 -10.16 -21.31
N ARG A 90 9.62 -10.86 -20.54
CA ARG A 90 8.15 -10.86 -20.64
C ARG A 90 7.53 -10.71 -19.25
N LEU A 91 6.53 -9.84 -19.14
CA LEU A 91 5.70 -9.67 -17.95
C LEU A 91 4.32 -10.26 -18.21
N ALA A 92 3.90 -11.16 -17.32
CA ALA A 92 2.56 -11.73 -17.27
C ALA A 92 1.94 -11.44 -15.90
N ILE A 93 0.65 -11.11 -15.88
CA ILE A 93 -0.07 -10.73 -14.66
C ILE A 93 -1.26 -11.66 -14.47
N TYR A 94 -1.35 -12.27 -13.30
CA TYR A 94 -2.41 -13.20 -12.91
C TYR A 94 -3.16 -12.65 -11.70
N ALA A 95 -4.49 -12.85 -11.65
CA ALA A 95 -5.25 -12.62 -10.43
C ALA A 95 -5.04 -13.80 -9.48
N GLU A 96 -4.87 -13.56 -8.18
CA GLU A 96 -4.72 -14.64 -7.20
C GLU A 96 -6.07 -14.96 -6.52
N PRO A 97 -6.40 -16.24 -6.31
CA PRO A 97 -5.65 -17.42 -6.72
C PRO A 97 -5.80 -17.70 -8.23
N HIS A 98 -4.73 -18.21 -8.85
CA HIS A 98 -4.75 -18.72 -10.22
C HIS A 98 -4.36 -20.20 -10.29
N VAL A 99 -4.79 -20.89 -11.35
CA VAL A 99 -4.34 -22.25 -11.63
C VAL A 99 -3.17 -22.27 -12.61
N ALA A 100 -2.25 -23.21 -12.44
CA ALA A 100 -1.12 -23.34 -13.36
C ALA A 100 -1.61 -23.63 -14.78
N GLY A 101 -1.11 -22.85 -15.75
CA GLY A 101 -1.46 -22.99 -17.16
C GLY A 101 -2.68 -22.17 -17.61
N GLU A 102 -3.34 -21.44 -16.70
CA GLU A 102 -4.31 -20.43 -17.12
C GLU A 102 -3.62 -19.30 -17.92
N PRO A 103 -4.33 -18.67 -18.87
CA PRO A 103 -3.79 -17.52 -19.58
C PRO A 103 -3.62 -16.34 -18.62
N ALA A 104 -2.58 -15.53 -18.85
CA ALA A 104 -2.39 -14.30 -18.11
C ALA A 104 -3.58 -13.34 -18.32
N LEU A 105 -3.99 -12.68 -17.25
CA LEU A 105 -5.04 -11.65 -17.31
C LEU A 105 -4.57 -10.43 -18.10
N ILE A 106 -3.30 -10.06 -17.94
CA ILE A 106 -2.67 -8.91 -18.61
C ILE A 106 -1.24 -9.29 -19.01
N GLU A 107 -0.87 -9.03 -20.26
CA GLU A 107 0.50 -9.15 -20.77
C GLU A 107 0.96 -7.81 -21.36
N PRO A 108 1.37 -6.84 -20.51
CA PRO A 108 1.77 -5.54 -21.01
C PRO A 108 3.12 -5.63 -21.73
N ARG A 109 3.30 -4.79 -22.75
CA ARG A 109 4.61 -4.63 -23.40
C ARG A 109 5.57 -3.91 -22.45
N LEU A 110 6.74 -4.49 -22.26
CA LEU A 110 7.81 -3.85 -21.48
C LEU A 110 8.43 -2.70 -22.28
N LYS A 111 8.66 -1.58 -21.61
CA LYS A 111 9.41 -0.42 -22.07
C LYS A 111 10.62 -0.18 -21.17
N SER A 112 11.64 0.41 -21.76
CA SER A 112 12.84 0.82 -21.05
C SER A 112 12.54 2.10 -20.27
N LEU A 113 12.78 2.11 -18.96
CA LEU A 113 12.56 3.28 -18.11
C LEU A 113 13.86 3.77 -17.48
N GLN A 114 13.94 5.10 -17.31
CA GLN A 114 14.93 5.78 -16.48
C GLN A 114 14.20 6.25 -15.21
N VAL A 115 14.41 5.59 -14.09
CA VAL A 115 13.77 5.94 -12.82
C VAL A 115 14.77 5.78 -11.68
N GLU A 116 14.67 6.67 -10.68
CA GLU A 116 15.62 6.76 -9.58
C GLU A 116 17.07 6.80 -10.07
N ARG A 117 17.88 5.79 -9.70
CA ARG A 117 19.27 5.59 -10.09
C ARG A 117 19.45 4.51 -11.17
N TYR A 118 18.35 3.90 -11.63
CA TYR A 118 18.37 2.77 -12.54
C TYR A 118 18.18 3.25 -13.97
N GLU A 119 19.06 2.75 -14.84
CA GLU A 119 19.00 3.06 -16.25
C GLU A 119 18.62 1.83 -17.09
N GLY A 120 17.66 2.04 -17.98
CA GLY A 120 17.24 1.11 -19.00
C GLY A 120 16.45 -0.07 -18.46
N ILE A 121 15.89 0.03 -17.26
CA ILE A 121 15.24 -1.12 -16.61
C ILE A 121 13.88 -1.44 -17.24
N PRO A 122 13.45 -2.71 -17.19
CA PRO A 122 12.11 -3.08 -17.64
C PRO A 122 11.03 -2.41 -16.79
N GLY A 123 10.05 -1.80 -17.45
CA GLY A 123 8.81 -1.34 -16.82
C GLY A 123 7.63 -1.35 -17.78
N ALA A 124 6.43 -1.14 -17.25
CA ALA A 124 5.18 -1.16 -17.99
C ALA A 124 4.12 -0.30 -17.31
N GLU A 125 3.15 0.15 -18.08
CA GLU A 125 1.90 0.68 -17.54
C GLU A 125 0.87 -0.46 -17.45
N ILE A 126 0.20 -0.54 -16.31
CA ILE A 126 -0.76 -1.59 -15.98
C ILE A 126 -2.00 -0.92 -15.41
N THR A 127 -3.17 -1.30 -15.90
CA THR A 127 -4.45 -0.96 -15.26
C THR A 127 -5.06 -2.23 -14.71
N PHE A 128 -5.04 -2.38 -13.38
CA PHE A 128 -5.64 -3.54 -12.73
C PHE A 128 -7.17 -3.42 -12.78
N PRO A 129 -7.91 -4.43 -13.25
CA PRO A 129 -9.35 -4.28 -13.46
C PRO A 129 -10.16 -4.25 -12.16
N LYS A 130 -9.68 -4.93 -11.11
CA LYS A 130 -10.38 -5.07 -9.83
C LYS A 130 -9.41 -4.99 -8.65
N PRO A 131 -9.89 -4.66 -7.45
CA PRO A 131 -9.09 -4.78 -6.23
C PRO A 131 -8.84 -6.25 -5.92
N GLY A 132 -7.70 -6.56 -5.30
CA GLY A 132 -7.35 -7.93 -4.93
C GLY A 132 -5.85 -8.21 -5.00
N ALA A 133 -5.49 -9.48 -4.78
CA ALA A 133 -4.11 -9.94 -4.92
C ALA A 133 -3.83 -10.31 -6.37
N TYR A 134 -2.64 -9.94 -6.85
CA TYR A 134 -2.15 -10.26 -8.19
C TYR A 134 -0.73 -10.79 -8.12
N GLN A 135 -0.39 -11.69 -9.04
CA GLN A 135 0.98 -12.13 -9.27
C GLN A 135 1.53 -11.47 -10.53
N LEU A 136 2.61 -10.72 -10.38
CA LEU A 136 3.43 -10.21 -11.47
C LEU A 136 4.56 -11.22 -11.69
N GLN A 137 4.49 -11.94 -12.81
CA GLN A 137 5.51 -12.90 -13.22
C GLN A 137 6.40 -12.26 -14.28
N LEU A 138 7.65 -11.96 -13.91
CA LEU A 138 8.68 -11.49 -14.83
C LEU A 138 9.58 -12.67 -15.22
N THR A 139 9.57 -13.00 -16.51
CA THR A 139 10.45 -14.03 -17.08
C THR A 139 11.43 -13.39 -18.05
N GLY A 140 12.61 -13.99 -18.20
CA GLY A 140 13.59 -13.44 -19.13
C GLY A 140 14.68 -14.41 -19.52
N LYS A 141 15.26 -14.16 -20.69
CA LYS A 141 16.48 -14.79 -21.20
C LYS A 141 17.44 -13.70 -21.69
N PRO A 142 18.76 -13.91 -21.59
CA PRO A 142 19.70 -12.95 -22.13
C PRO A 142 19.57 -12.84 -23.66
N VAL A 143 19.79 -11.63 -24.18
CA VAL A 143 19.98 -11.43 -25.63
C VAL A 143 21.33 -12.01 -26.07
N THR A 144 22.39 -11.72 -25.31
CA THR A 144 23.72 -12.33 -25.49
C THR A 144 23.87 -13.54 -24.60
N GLU A 145 23.95 -14.73 -25.20
CA GLU A 145 24.09 -15.99 -24.49
C GLU A 145 25.23 -15.97 -23.45
N GLY A 146 24.99 -16.58 -22.28
CA GLY A 146 25.96 -16.65 -21.18
C GLY A 146 26.09 -15.37 -20.35
N SER A 147 25.46 -14.26 -20.74
CA SER A 147 25.58 -13.00 -19.99
C SER A 147 24.85 -13.05 -18.63
N PHE A 148 23.76 -13.80 -18.51
CA PHE A 148 23.10 -14.22 -17.28
C PHE A 148 22.23 -15.46 -17.55
N LYS A 149 21.77 -16.17 -16.51
CA LYS A 149 20.90 -17.35 -16.69
C LYS A 149 19.43 -16.96 -16.91
N PRO A 150 18.66 -17.72 -17.70
CA PRO A 150 17.21 -17.58 -17.76
C PRO A 150 16.58 -17.57 -16.37
N PHE A 151 15.55 -16.75 -16.17
CA PHE A 151 14.93 -16.56 -14.87
C PHE A 151 13.39 -16.52 -14.96
N ASP A 152 12.77 -16.84 -13.82
CA ASP A 152 11.35 -16.68 -13.53
C ASP A 152 11.22 -16.09 -12.12
N LEU A 153 10.71 -14.86 -12.02
CA LEU A 153 10.55 -14.09 -10.79
C LEU A 153 9.08 -13.74 -10.59
N LYS A 154 8.54 -14.07 -9.42
CA LYS A 154 7.13 -13.90 -9.07
C LYS A 154 6.97 -12.94 -7.89
N PHE A 155 6.20 -11.88 -8.10
CA PHE A 155 5.89 -10.87 -7.10
C PHE A 155 4.40 -10.86 -6.83
N VAL A 156 4.00 -11.05 -5.58
CA VAL A 156 2.60 -10.90 -5.17
C VAL A 156 2.41 -9.45 -4.75
N VAL A 157 1.43 -8.78 -5.35
CA VAL A 157 1.06 -7.40 -5.05
C VAL A 157 -0.41 -7.36 -4.64
N THR A 158 -0.77 -6.40 -3.79
CA THR A 158 -2.15 -6.15 -3.41
C THR A 158 -2.62 -4.85 -4.06
N VAL A 159 -3.73 -4.91 -4.79
CA VAL A 159 -4.36 -3.78 -5.46
C VAL A 159 -5.53 -3.29 -4.62
N ALA A 160 -5.48 -2.02 -4.25
CA ALA A 160 -6.51 -1.38 -3.47
C ALA A 160 -7.73 -0.98 -4.33
N THR A 161 -8.84 -0.66 -3.65
CA THR A 161 -10.03 -0.10 -4.29
C THR A 161 -9.71 1.21 -5.01
N GLY A 162 -10.03 1.25 -6.30
CA GLY A 162 -9.86 2.41 -7.16
C GLY A 162 -11.13 2.77 -7.92
N LYS A 163 -10.99 3.22 -9.17
CA LYS A 163 -12.11 3.59 -10.04
C LYS A 163 -12.77 2.32 -10.59
N ALA A 164 -14.09 2.36 -10.77
CA ALA A 164 -14.79 1.29 -11.47
C ALA A 164 -14.31 1.25 -12.93
N VAL A 165 -13.83 0.09 -13.36
CA VAL A 165 -13.56 -0.19 -14.78
C VAL A 165 -14.77 -0.91 -15.31
N ASP A 166 -15.50 -0.27 -16.21
CA ASP A 166 -16.50 -0.96 -17.03
C ASP A 166 -15.74 -1.86 -18.01
N ILE A 167 -15.59 -3.14 -17.65
CA ILE A 167 -15.14 -4.16 -18.59
C ILE A 167 -16.35 -4.43 -19.51
N PRO A 168 -16.25 -4.23 -20.84
CA PRO A 168 -17.32 -4.65 -21.74
C PRO A 168 -17.56 -6.14 -21.57
N GLN A 169 -18.70 -6.51 -20.99
CA GLN A 169 -19.13 -7.90 -20.93
C GLN A 169 -19.46 -8.36 -22.36
N PRO A 170 -18.95 -9.52 -22.82
CA PRO A 170 -19.45 -10.13 -24.04
C PRO A 170 -20.89 -10.58 -23.80
N GLY A 171 -21.85 -9.83 -24.35
CA GLY A 171 -23.24 -10.27 -24.49
C GLY A 171 -24.26 -9.47 -23.67
N GLN A 172 -24.58 -8.26 -24.11
CA GLN A 172 -25.95 -7.75 -24.02
C GLN A 172 -26.37 -7.25 -25.40
N ASN A 173 -27.13 -8.11 -26.09
CA ASN A 173 -27.83 -7.73 -27.30
C ASN A 173 -28.87 -6.66 -26.96
N VAL A 174 -28.91 -5.67 -27.85
CA VAL A 174 -29.86 -4.57 -27.92
C VAL A 174 -31.30 -5.05 -27.76
N HIS A 175 -32.06 -4.43 -26.86
CA HIS A 175 -33.44 -4.09 -27.20
C HIS A 175 -33.81 -2.71 -26.70
N GLU A 176 -34.50 -2.03 -27.58
CA GLU A 176 -34.75 -0.61 -27.69
C GLU A 176 -36.05 -0.24 -26.96
N ASN A 177 -35.98 0.84 -26.18
CA ASN A 177 -36.97 1.89 -26.01
C ASN A 177 -38.44 1.54 -25.62
N GLN A 178 -38.82 1.88 -24.38
CA GLN A 178 -40.14 2.45 -24.05
C GLN A 178 -39.90 3.52 -22.95
N GLN A 179 -39.85 4.80 -23.32
CA GLN A 179 -40.97 5.74 -23.44
C GLN A 179 -41.65 6.03 -22.08
N GLY A 180 -41.52 7.29 -21.65
CA GLY A 180 -41.81 7.75 -20.30
C GLY A 180 -43.28 7.70 -19.88
N THR A 181 -43.50 7.86 -18.57
CA THR A 181 -44.77 8.34 -18.01
C THR A 181 -44.47 9.12 -16.73
N THR A 182 -44.89 10.38 -16.72
CA THR A 182 -44.78 11.30 -15.60
C THR A 182 -46.03 11.20 -14.69
N ILE A 183 -45.82 11.31 -13.37
CA ILE A 183 -46.71 11.70 -12.24
C ILE A 183 -47.91 10.80 -11.87
N GLY A 184 -47.97 10.41 -10.59
CA GLY A 184 -49.23 10.08 -9.91
C GLY A 184 -49.12 9.43 -8.52
N LEU A 185 -49.04 10.27 -7.48
CA LEU A 185 -49.57 10.11 -6.10
C LEU A 185 -49.44 8.77 -5.35
N ALA A 186 -48.65 8.78 -4.25
CA ALA A 186 -49.11 8.59 -2.87
C ALA A 186 -47.96 8.09 -1.96
N GLN A 187 -47.62 8.89 -0.94
CA GLN A 187 -46.81 8.44 0.19
C GLN A 187 -47.59 7.43 1.05
N PRO A 188 -46.87 6.62 1.83
CA PRO A 188 -47.13 6.65 3.25
C PRO A 188 -45.85 6.97 4.04
N LEU A 189 -45.98 8.00 4.88
CA LEU A 189 -45.13 8.27 6.03
C LEU A 189 -45.22 7.09 7.01
N ILE A 190 -44.09 6.66 7.54
CA ILE A 190 -43.77 6.22 8.92
C ILE A 190 -42.27 5.85 8.83
N GLY A 191 -41.35 6.31 9.66
CA GLY A 191 -41.45 7.00 10.93
C GLY A 191 -40.27 6.54 11.80
N LEU A 192 -39.65 7.51 12.49
CA LEU A 192 -38.89 7.33 13.74
C LEU A 192 -37.60 6.48 13.69
N GLY A 193 -36.49 7.13 13.36
CA GLY A 193 -35.14 6.59 13.58
C GLY A 193 -34.08 7.62 13.99
N VAL A 194 -34.46 8.84 14.36
CA VAL A 194 -33.50 9.89 14.79
C VAL A 194 -34.09 10.69 15.95
N LEU A 195 -34.11 10.09 17.15
CA LEU A 195 -34.25 10.83 18.40
C LEU A 195 -33.76 10.00 19.60
N LEU A 196 -32.52 9.50 19.53
CA LEU A 196 -31.83 8.87 20.66
C LEU A 196 -30.39 9.37 20.79
N ILE A 197 -30.21 10.70 20.80
CA ILE A 197 -28.92 11.32 21.20
C ILE A 197 -29.10 12.46 22.22
N SER A 198 -30.22 12.49 22.97
CA SER A 198 -30.42 13.47 24.05
C SER A 198 -30.83 12.89 25.40
N GLY A 199 -31.10 11.57 25.50
CA GLY A 199 -31.46 10.91 26.76
C GLY A 199 -30.29 10.48 27.65
N GLY A 200 -29.08 10.33 27.09
CA GLY A 200 -27.91 9.80 27.81
C GLY A 200 -27.23 10.79 28.77
N ILE A 201 -27.47 12.10 28.60
CA ILE A 201 -26.80 13.13 29.41
C ILE A 201 -27.57 13.42 30.72
N ILE A 202 -28.89 13.21 30.74
CA ILE A 202 -29.71 13.50 31.94
C ILE A 202 -29.55 12.42 33.02
N VAL A 203 -29.18 11.19 32.66
CA VAL A 203 -28.96 10.10 33.64
C VAL A 203 -27.60 10.24 34.34
N PHE A 204 -26.58 10.84 33.71
CA PHE A 204 -25.24 10.97 34.29
C PHE A 204 -25.12 12.12 35.33
N LEU A 205 -25.99 13.14 35.27
CA LEU A 205 -25.95 14.27 36.22
C LEU A 205 -26.66 13.99 37.56
N ARG A 206 -27.34 12.84 37.72
CA ARG A 206 -27.95 12.41 38.99
C ARG A 206 -27.04 11.54 39.87
N GLN A 207 -25.88 11.13 39.39
CA GLN A 207 -24.93 10.27 40.14
C GLN A 207 -23.80 11.07 40.81
N ILE A 208 -23.77 12.39 40.67
CA ILE A 208 -22.80 13.25 41.35
C ILE A 208 -23.58 14.08 42.38
N LYS A 209 -23.79 13.47 43.55
CA LYS A 209 -24.12 14.16 44.80
C LYS A 209 -22.92 14.03 45.73
#